data_AF-A0A7S2M908-F1
#
_entry.id   AF-A0A7S2M908-F1
#
_cell.length_a   1.000
_cell.length_b   1.000
_cell.length_c   1.000
_cell.angle_alpha   90.00
_cell.angle_beta   90.00
_cell.angle_gamma   90.00
#
_symmetry.space_group_name_H-M   'P 1'
#
loop_
_entity.id
_entity.type
_entity.pdbx_description
1 polymer ?
#
loop_
_entity_poly.entity_id
_entity_poly.type
_entity_poly.pdbx_seq_one_letter_code
_entity_poly.pdbx_strand_id
1 'polypeptide(L)'
;MNESTMNLSDLPDEILHNIFTYTADSPSYVGPCICYQLRPLSKKWRDDLDNERGNLWSLATGNLSLDYWPRGGSGSASKDDDAALQESGGSRRPTKRARNTTTNRRSARIQPASPLEKFKHAYNLLMSRTETALLELTEHVHSSKKPLSFSIMKKILKEFSPIAINRRVRTGGTFLVDICRSRHVQESVILKCVKLLIEEHGANPNVPSAEVGQGLASSTTLTLGRRSAASSEVTCYTSSQGRELYAIVIAAARAMPSVVKYLLSCRDIDPTLKGSSRFRLFSNPRKSVKGVDLSALEFGMKMKEEEIENGVCAADLKGLNKVISLLKKAG
;
A
#
# COMPACT_ATOMS: atom_id res chain seq x y z
N MET A 1 -35.31 -11.52 15.00
CA MET A 1 -34.32 -10.95 15.95
C MET A 1 -33.67 -9.79 15.22
N ASN A 2 -33.85 -8.57 15.68
CA ASN A 2 -33.22 -7.40 15.06
C ASN A 2 -31.75 -7.38 15.50
N GLU A 3 -30.83 -7.52 14.56
CA GLU A 3 -29.42 -7.22 14.79
C GLU A 3 -29.31 -5.70 15.01
N SER A 4 -29.26 -5.28 16.27
CA SER A 4 -28.85 -3.92 16.60
C SER A 4 -27.37 -3.76 16.21
N THR A 5 -27.13 -3.05 15.12
CA THR A 5 -25.79 -2.60 14.74
C THR A 5 -25.29 -1.60 15.78
N MET A 6 -24.32 -2.03 16.58
CA MET A 6 -23.68 -1.16 17.57
C MET A 6 -22.81 -0.15 16.82
N ASN A 7 -23.10 1.16 16.92
CA ASN A 7 -22.27 2.17 16.29
C ASN A 7 -21.00 2.37 17.12
N LEU A 8 -19.87 2.58 16.43
CA LEU A 8 -18.56 2.77 17.06
C LEU A 8 -18.52 4.01 18.00
N SER A 9 -19.41 4.97 17.77
CA SER A 9 -19.62 6.16 18.62
C SER A 9 -20.23 5.86 19.98
N ASP A 10 -20.81 4.67 20.14
CA ASP A 10 -21.54 4.28 21.36
C ASP A 10 -20.65 3.46 22.31
N LEU A 11 -19.38 3.24 21.94
CA LEU A 11 -18.41 2.55 22.76
C LEU A 11 -17.97 3.43 23.95
N PRO A 12 -17.85 2.88 25.16
CA PRO A 12 -17.25 3.57 26.30
C PRO A 12 -15.82 4.05 26.00
N ASP A 13 -15.47 5.22 26.56
CA ASP A 13 -14.16 5.84 26.35
C ASP A 13 -12.99 4.94 26.79
N GLU A 14 -13.16 4.06 27.79
CA GLU A 14 -12.13 3.09 28.18
C GLU A 14 -11.87 2.03 27.09
N ILE A 15 -12.91 1.63 26.35
CA ILE A 15 -12.78 0.67 25.25
C ILE A 15 -12.10 1.33 24.05
N LEU A 16 -12.51 2.56 23.72
CA LEU A 16 -11.82 3.35 22.69
C LEU A 16 -10.35 3.52 23.06
N HIS A 17 -10.03 3.88 24.31
CA HIS A 17 -8.65 4.01 24.80
C HIS A 17 -7.85 2.71 24.65
N ASN A 18 -8.41 1.55 25.02
CA ASN A 18 -7.73 0.27 24.83
C ASN A 18 -7.52 -0.07 23.34
N ILE A 19 -8.48 0.26 22.47
CA ILE A 19 -8.29 0.14 21.02
C ILE A 19 -7.15 1.04 20.56
N PHE A 20 -7.10 2.31 21.00
CA PHE A 20 -6.03 3.26 20.70
C PHE A 20 -4.66 2.78 21.16
N THR A 21 -4.53 2.30 22.40
CA THR A 21 -3.27 1.80 22.95
C THR A 21 -2.83 0.54 22.21
N TYR A 22 -3.75 -0.38 21.94
CA TYR A 22 -3.49 -1.58 21.15
C TYR A 22 -3.12 -1.28 19.69
N THR A 23 -3.71 -0.25 19.07
CA THR A 23 -3.34 0.16 17.70
C THR A 23 -2.04 0.96 17.66
N ALA A 24 -1.75 1.76 18.68
CA ALA A 24 -0.49 2.49 18.80
C ALA A 24 0.69 1.54 19.05
N ASP A 25 0.46 0.44 19.77
CA ASP A 25 1.44 -0.63 20.03
C ASP A 25 1.41 -1.74 18.95
N SER A 26 0.52 -1.63 17.95
CA SER A 26 0.45 -2.59 16.86
C SER A 26 1.68 -2.44 15.97
N PRO A 27 2.38 -3.54 15.62
CA PRO A 27 3.48 -3.51 14.64
C PRO A 27 3.00 -3.22 13.21
N SER A 28 1.70 -2.95 13.03
CA SER A 28 1.10 -2.66 11.72
C SER A 28 0.86 -1.16 11.50
N TYR A 29 1.13 -0.74 10.27
CA TYR A 29 0.95 0.59 9.68
C TYR A 29 -0.47 1.19 9.75
N VAL A 30 -1.41 0.46 10.37
CA VAL A 30 -2.80 0.85 10.52
C VAL A 30 -2.98 1.67 11.81
N GLY A 31 -2.06 1.54 12.76
CA GLY A 31 -2.11 2.20 14.07
C GLY A 31 -2.33 3.70 14.01
N PRO A 32 -1.41 4.50 13.42
CA PRO A 32 -1.56 5.95 13.34
C PRO A 32 -2.79 6.41 12.54
N CYS A 33 -3.19 5.66 11.51
CA CYS A 33 -4.38 5.96 10.70
C CYS A 33 -5.68 5.64 11.44
N ILE A 34 -5.74 4.53 12.18
CA ILE A 34 -6.86 4.19 13.06
C ILE A 34 -6.94 5.20 14.20
N CYS A 35 -5.81 5.58 14.80
CA CYS A 35 -5.80 6.63 15.80
C CYS A 35 -6.36 7.95 15.23
N TYR A 36 -6.04 8.31 13.98
CA TYR A 36 -6.62 9.47 13.32
C TYR A 36 -8.13 9.34 13.06
N GLN A 37 -8.60 8.16 12.65
CA GLN A 37 -10.01 7.89 12.35
C GLN A 37 -10.89 7.78 13.61
N LEU A 38 -10.34 7.27 14.71
CA LEU A 38 -11.04 7.14 16.00
C LEU A 38 -10.99 8.45 16.82
N ARG A 39 -10.10 9.40 16.48
CA ARG A 39 -9.91 10.68 17.17
C ARG A 39 -11.20 11.52 17.35
N PRO A 40 -12.13 11.59 16.38
CA PRO A 40 -13.37 12.34 16.56
C PRO A 40 -14.31 11.71 17.60
N LEU A 41 -14.20 10.40 17.83
CA LEU A 41 -15.10 9.61 18.67
C LEU A 41 -14.79 9.76 20.16
N SER A 42 -13.53 10.02 20.52
CA SER A 42 -13.15 10.33 21.90
C SER A 42 -13.33 11.82 22.18
N LYS A 43 -14.34 12.17 22.98
CA LYS A 43 -14.56 13.56 23.44
C LYS A 43 -13.63 13.93 24.60
N LYS A 44 -13.29 12.95 25.44
CA LYS A 44 -12.52 13.15 26.68
C LYS A 44 -11.02 13.27 26.45
N TRP A 45 -10.47 12.57 25.45
CA TRP A 45 -9.03 12.47 25.24
C TRP A 45 -8.51 13.24 24.03
N ARG A 46 -9.38 14.02 23.37
CA ARG A 46 -9.00 14.79 22.17
C ARG A 46 -7.91 15.82 22.50
N ASP A 47 -8.12 16.57 23.58
CA ASP A 47 -7.20 17.61 24.01
C ASP A 47 -5.93 16.99 24.65
N ASP A 48 -6.05 15.87 25.36
CA ASP A 48 -4.89 15.15 25.94
C ASP A 48 -4.02 14.50 24.85
N LEU A 49 -4.62 13.95 23.78
CA LEU A 49 -3.88 13.45 22.61
C LEU A 49 -3.10 14.55 21.88
N ASP A 50 -3.67 15.75 21.84
CA ASP A 50 -3.08 16.92 21.18
C ASP A 50 -2.06 17.65 22.09
N ASN A 51 -2.23 17.62 23.41
CA ASN A 51 -1.41 18.36 24.39
C ASN A 51 -0.35 17.51 25.11
N GLU A 52 -0.61 16.25 25.47
CA GLU A 52 0.36 15.42 26.20
C GLU A 52 1.37 14.72 25.28
N ARG A 53 1.11 14.66 23.96
CA ARG A 53 1.98 13.93 23.03
C ARG A 53 2.29 14.72 21.76
N GLY A 54 3.18 15.71 21.93
CA GLY A 54 4.18 16.04 20.89
C GLY A 54 4.92 14.80 20.36
N ASN A 55 4.87 13.68 21.11
CA ASN A 55 5.39 12.39 20.75
C ASN A 55 4.51 11.53 19.84
N LEU A 56 3.17 11.63 19.75
CA LEU A 56 2.41 10.66 18.92
C LEU A 56 2.62 10.92 17.43
N TRP A 57 2.59 12.19 17.02
CA TRP A 57 2.88 12.58 15.64
C TRP A 57 4.38 12.53 15.33
N SER A 58 5.24 12.81 16.32
CA SER A 58 6.69 12.59 16.20
C SER A 58 7.05 11.11 16.14
N LEU A 59 6.32 10.23 16.85
CA LEU A 59 6.40 8.77 16.77
C LEU A 59 5.80 8.27 15.46
N ALA A 60 4.71 8.85 14.95
CA ALA A 60 4.17 8.49 13.65
C ALA A 60 5.12 8.93 12.51
N THR A 61 5.81 10.06 12.67
CA THR A 61 6.88 10.54 11.76
C THR A 61 8.16 9.71 11.95
N GLY A 62 8.45 9.29 13.18
CA GLY A 62 9.54 8.39 13.58
C GLY A 62 9.33 6.96 13.07
N ASN A 63 8.08 6.48 13.07
CA ASN A 63 7.67 5.18 12.57
C ASN A 63 7.59 5.20 11.06
N LEU A 64 7.08 6.28 10.45
CA LEU A 64 7.34 6.57 9.03
C LEU A 64 8.83 6.41 8.73
N SER A 65 9.73 6.77 9.66
CA SER A 65 11.18 6.59 9.51
C SER A 65 11.80 5.25 9.87
N LEU A 66 11.23 4.49 10.80
CA LEU A 66 11.61 3.11 11.07
C LEU A 66 11.08 2.14 10.00
N ASP A 67 9.98 2.50 9.35
CA ASP A 67 9.46 1.88 8.13
C ASP A 67 10.37 2.08 6.91
N TYR A 68 11.28 3.07 6.95
CA TYR A 68 12.22 3.31 5.86
C TYR A 68 13.34 2.26 5.80
N TRP A 69 13.75 1.68 6.92
CA TRP A 69 14.84 0.69 7.02
C TRP A 69 14.39 -0.43 7.96
N PRO A 70 14.02 -1.64 7.47
CA PRO A 70 14.12 -2.81 8.32
C PRO A 70 15.58 -2.83 8.78
N ARG A 71 15.84 -2.83 10.09
CA ARG A 71 17.18 -3.15 10.60
C ARG A 71 17.48 -4.59 10.18
N GLY A 72 17.96 -4.76 8.96
CA GLY A 72 18.53 -5.99 8.47
C GLY A 72 19.72 -6.32 9.35
N GLY A 73 19.68 -7.51 9.94
CA GLY A 73 20.72 -8.01 10.81
C GLY A 73 22.11 -7.99 10.17
N SER A 74 23.10 -7.82 11.05
CA SER A 74 24.53 -8.11 10.85
C SER A 74 25.21 -7.49 9.62
N GLY A 75 25.77 -6.30 9.81
CA GLY A 75 26.76 -5.72 8.91
C GLY A 75 27.35 -4.43 9.50
N SER A 76 28.32 -4.58 10.40
CA SER A 76 29.28 -3.57 10.91
C SER A 76 28.80 -2.11 10.98
N ALA A 77 28.40 -1.70 12.19
CA ALA A 77 28.20 -0.29 12.54
C ALA A 77 29.50 0.52 12.38
N SER A 78 29.51 1.45 11.43
CA SER A 78 30.38 2.62 11.48
C SER A 78 29.73 3.64 12.42
N LYS A 79 30.36 3.83 13.59
CA LYS A 79 30.14 4.97 14.46
C LYS A 79 30.72 6.19 13.74
N ASP A 80 29.89 7.11 13.31
CA ASP A 80 30.21 8.52 13.02
C ASP A 80 28.95 9.12 12.42
N ASP A 81 28.08 9.74 13.25
CA ASP A 81 27.10 10.76 12.83
C ASP A 81 26.23 11.30 14.00
N ASP A 82 26.71 11.25 15.25
CA ASP A 82 26.07 11.91 16.41
C ASP A 82 26.92 13.08 16.92
N ALA A 83 27.11 14.11 16.09
CA ALA A 83 27.81 15.33 16.48
C ALA A 83 27.30 16.57 15.74
N ALA A 84 26.04 16.95 15.94
CA ALA A 84 25.60 18.32 15.64
C ALA A 84 24.31 18.66 16.39
N LEU A 85 24.43 19.08 17.65
CA LEU A 85 23.56 20.07 18.30
C LEU A 85 24.07 20.30 19.74
N GLN A 86 25.19 21.03 19.86
CA GLN A 86 25.59 21.65 21.11
C GLN A 86 26.07 23.09 20.89
N GLU A 87 25.47 23.96 21.72
CA GLU A 87 25.89 25.27 22.18
C GLU A 87 25.83 26.51 21.27
N SER A 88 25.04 27.49 21.74
CA SER A 88 25.62 28.79 22.11
C SER A 88 24.74 29.49 23.16
N GLY A 89 25.13 29.34 24.43
CA GLY A 89 24.63 30.13 25.55
C GLY A 89 25.30 31.50 25.57
N GLY A 90 24.58 32.55 25.18
CA GLY A 90 25.03 33.94 25.24
C GLY A 90 24.24 34.73 26.28
N SER A 91 24.82 34.94 27.46
CA SER A 91 24.31 35.83 28.51
C SER A 91 24.55 37.30 28.14
N ARG A 92 23.48 38.12 28.03
CA ARG A 92 23.58 39.60 27.97
C ARG A 92 22.48 40.28 28.79
N ARG A 93 22.92 41.25 29.60
CA ARG A 93 22.19 42.09 30.57
C ARG A 93 21.07 42.94 29.94
N PRO A 94 20.02 43.32 30.71
CA PRO A 94 18.95 44.18 30.21
C PRO A 94 19.25 45.67 30.43
N THR A 95 19.32 46.44 29.36
CA THR A 95 19.25 47.91 29.40
C THR A 95 17.86 48.37 28.98
N LYS A 96 17.13 49.00 29.91
CA LYS A 96 15.83 49.64 29.68
C LYS A 96 16.02 50.90 28.84
N ARG A 97 15.42 50.96 27.64
CA ARG A 97 15.12 52.22 26.94
C ARG A 97 13.76 52.16 26.25
N ALA A 98 13.13 53.33 26.26
CA ALA A 98 11.71 53.57 26.13
C ALA A 98 11.14 53.40 24.72
N ARG A 99 9.82 53.17 24.71
CA ARG A 99 8.90 53.03 23.59
C ARG A 99 9.09 54.13 22.52
N ASN A 100 9.29 53.69 21.29
CA ASN A 100 8.77 54.37 20.10
C ASN A 100 7.82 53.41 19.39
N THR A 101 6.53 53.74 19.40
CA THR A 101 5.45 53.03 18.71
C THR A 101 5.49 53.33 17.23
N THR A 102 6.43 52.71 16.52
CA THR A 102 6.30 52.48 15.08
C THR A 102 5.39 51.27 14.91
N THR A 103 4.29 51.44 14.17
CA THR A 103 3.40 50.38 13.70
C THR A 103 4.22 49.38 12.88
N ASN A 104 4.77 48.43 13.63
CA ASN A 104 5.54 47.33 13.10
C ASN A 104 4.56 46.52 12.26
N ARG A 105 4.57 46.73 10.93
CA ARG A 105 4.14 45.73 9.95
C ARG A 105 5.05 44.52 10.19
N ARG A 106 4.78 43.78 11.26
CA ARG A 106 5.30 42.44 11.47
C ARG A 106 4.70 41.67 10.31
N SER A 107 5.50 41.49 9.27
CA SER A 107 5.36 40.37 8.34
C SER A 107 4.91 39.21 9.20
N ALA A 108 3.68 38.70 8.98
CA ALA A 108 3.15 37.59 9.74
C ALA A 108 4.21 36.51 9.71
N ARG A 109 4.96 36.37 10.81
CA ARG A 109 6.12 35.50 10.88
C ARG A 109 5.53 34.12 10.65
N ILE A 110 5.89 33.51 9.52
CA ILE A 110 5.37 32.20 9.12
C ILE A 110 5.46 31.33 10.36
N GLN A 111 4.30 30.99 10.92
CA GLN A 111 4.26 30.17 12.13
C GLN A 111 4.88 28.83 11.75
N PRO A 112 5.75 28.26 12.59
CA PRO A 112 6.32 26.95 12.30
C PRO A 112 5.18 25.95 12.13
N ALA A 113 5.24 25.15 11.05
CA ALA A 113 4.22 24.15 10.77
C ALA A 113 3.97 23.26 11.99
N SER A 114 2.69 23.02 12.28
CA SER A 114 2.28 22.12 13.35
C SER A 114 2.82 20.70 13.09
N PRO A 115 3.03 19.87 14.12
CA PRO A 115 3.44 18.47 13.94
C PRO A 115 2.54 17.69 12.99
N LEU A 116 1.23 17.96 12.99
CA LEU A 116 0.27 17.36 12.07
C LEU A 116 0.51 17.77 10.61
N GLU A 117 0.78 19.05 10.36
CA GLU A 117 1.08 19.53 9.01
C GLU A 117 2.41 18.95 8.50
N LYS A 118 3.42 18.83 9.36
CA LYS A 118 4.68 18.16 9.04
C LYS A 118 4.46 16.69 8.66
N PHE A 119 3.66 15.96 9.45
CA PHE A 119 3.29 14.58 9.14
C PHE A 119 2.54 14.47 7.81
N LYS A 120 1.49 15.28 7.60
CA LYS A 120 0.73 15.29 6.34
C LYS A 120 1.62 15.57 5.14
N HIS A 121 2.53 16.54 5.28
CA HIS A 121 3.48 16.87 4.23
C HIS A 121 4.44 15.71 3.94
N ALA A 122 5.03 15.09 4.97
CA ALA A 122 5.92 13.95 4.81
C ALA A 122 5.21 12.73 4.19
N TYR A 123 3.98 12.43 4.64
CA TYR A 123 3.16 11.36 4.08
C TYR A 123 2.82 11.61 2.61
N ASN A 124 2.37 12.82 2.26
CA ASN A 124 2.06 13.17 0.87
C ASN A 124 3.29 13.06 -0.03
N LEU A 125 4.47 13.47 0.46
CA LEU A 125 5.73 13.33 -0.27
C LEU A 125 6.10 11.86 -0.48
N LEU A 126 5.92 11.00 0.53
CA LEU A 126 6.13 9.56 0.41
C LEU A 126 5.18 8.92 -0.61
N MET A 127 3.90 9.24 -0.54
CA MET A 127 2.90 8.71 -1.47
C MET A 127 3.14 9.20 -2.90
N SER A 128 3.51 10.46 -3.07
CA SER A 128 3.87 11.03 -4.37
C SER A 128 5.08 10.31 -4.97
N ARG A 129 6.15 10.09 -4.20
CA ARG A 129 7.33 9.31 -4.65
C ARG A 129 6.96 7.88 -5.01
N THR A 130 6.15 7.24 -4.17
CA THR A 130 5.68 5.86 -4.41
C THR A 130 4.86 5.79 -5.71
N GLU A 131 4.02 6.80 -5.99
CA GLU A 131 3.24 6.89 -7.23
C GLU A 131 4.15 7.03 -8.44
N THR A 132 5.15 7.91 -8.39
CA THR A 132 6.13 8.06 -9.47
C THR A 132 6.92 6.78 -9.73
N ALA A 133 7.39 6.13 -8.67
CA ALA A 133 8.14 4.87 -8.76
C ALA A 133 7.30 3.74 -9.37
N LEU A 134 6.01 3.63 -9.00
CA LEU A 134 5.13 2.62 -9.56
C LEU A 134 4.79 2.92 -11.02
N LEU A 135 4.64 4.18 -11.40
CA LEU A 135 4.44 4.58 -12.79
C LEU A 135 5.64 4.15 -13.65
N GLU A 136 6.87 4.45 -13.21
CA GLU A 136 8.09 4.01 -13.90
C GLU A 136 8.17 2.47 -14.00
N LEU A 137 7.86 1.75 -12.91
CA LEU A 137 7.81 0.29 -12.93
C LEU A 137 6.77 -0.21 -13.95
N THR A 138 5.59 0.39 -14.00
CA THR A 138 4.49 -0.01 -14.87
C THR A 138 4.85 0.10 -16.35
N GLU A 139 5.63 1.11 -16.72
CA GLU A 139 6.17 1.25 -18.08
C GLU A 139 6.97 0.00 -18.48
N HIS A 140 7.79 -0.53 -17.57
CA HIS A 140 8.59 -1.73 -17.82
C HIS A 140 7.79 -3.04 -17.75
N VAL A 141 6.82 -3.14 -16.85
CA VAL A 141 5.95 -4.31 -16.66
C VAL A 141 5.12 -4.60 -17.92
N HIS A 142 4.63 -3.55 -18.58
CA HIS A 142 3.76 -3.67 -19.76
C HIS A 142 4.49 -3.52 -21.10
N SER A 143 5.75 -3.06 -21.10
CA SER A 143 6.51 -2.88 -22.33
C SER A 143 7.03 -4.20 -22.88
N SER A 144 6.82 -4.41 -24.19
CA SER A 144 7.50 -5.45 -24.96
C SER A 144 8.88 -5.00 -25.46
N LYS A 145 9.15 -3.69 -25.51
CA LYS A 145 10.39 -3.11 -26.04
C LYS A 145 11.47 -2.95 -24.97
N LYS A 146 11.07 -2.58 -23.76
CA LYS A 146 11.93 -2.35 -22.59
C LYS A 146 11.37 -3.12 -21.39
N PRO A 147 11.36 -4.46 -21.45
CA PRO A 147 10.75 -5.29 -20.42
C PRO A 147 11.47 -5.10 -19.08
N LEU A 148 10.74 -5.36 -17.99
CA LEU A 148 11.30 -5.39 -16.64
C LEU A 148 12.52 -6.32 -16.56
N SER A 149 13.59 -5.81 -15.95
CA SER A 149 14.75 -6.60 -15.55
C SER A 149 15.02 -6.43 -14.06
N PHE A 150 15.78 -7.34 -13.48
CA PHE A 150 16.13 -7.27 -12.06
C PHE A 150 16.95 -6.02 -11.71
N SER A 151 17.84 -5.58 -12.62
CA SER A 151 18.63 -4.36 -12.43
C SER A 151 17.78 -3.09 -12.49
N ILE A 152 16.80 -3.03 -13.41
CA ILE A 152 15.83 -1.93 -13.47
C ILE A 152 15.04 -1.86 -12.17
N MET A 153 14.57 -3.00 -11.66
CA MET A 153 13.84 -3.03 -10.39
C MET A 153 14.67 -2.47 -9.25
N LYS A 154 15.92 -2.94 -9.07
CA LYS A 154 16.83 -2.40 -8.06
C LYS A 154 17.09 -0.90 -8.22
N LYS A 155 17.21 -0.43 -9.47
CA LYS A 155 17.39 1.00 -9.78
C LYS A 155 16.20 1.82 -9.28
N ILE A 156 14.97 1.41 -9.63
CA ILE A 156 13.74 2.11 -9.23
C ILE A 156 13.64 2.15 -7.69
N LEU A 157 13.79 1.01 -7.02
CA LEU A 157 13.67 0.96 -5.56
C LEU A 157 14.74 1.83 -4.86
N LYS A 158 15.94 1.92 -5.41
CA LYS A 158 17.03 2.76 -4.88
C LYS A 158 16.79 4.24 -5.15
N GLU A 159 16.40 4.60 -6.37
CA GLU A 159 16.24 5.99 -6.83
C GLU A 159 15.07 6.70 -6.12
N PHE A 160 13.97 5.99 -5.92
CA PHE A 160 12.77 6.56 -5.30
C PHE A 160 12.68 6.31 -3.79
N SER A 161 13.73 5.75 -3.17
CA SER A 161 13.75 5.52 -1.73
C SER A 161 13.58 6.85 -0.95
N PRO A 162 12.75 6.90 0.09
CA PRO A 162 11.90 5.82 0.61
C PRO A 162 10.61 5.63 -0.19
N ILE A 163 10.15 4.38 -0.28
CA ILE A 163 8.90 3.99 -0.95
C ILE A 163 7.98 3.21 0.00
N ALA A 164 6.68 3.40 -0.14
CA ALA A 164 5.69 2.67 0.64
C ALA A 164 5.26 1.39 -0.09
N ILE A 165 6.05 0.31 0.00
CA ILE A 165 5.92 -0.87 -0.88
C ILE A 165 4.55 -1.58 -0.79
N ASN A 166 3.95 -1.58 0.40
CA ASN A 166 2.65 -2.18 0.69
C ASN A 166 1.49 -1.20 0.53
N ARG A 167 1.79 0.07 0.28
CA ARG A 167 0.76 1.07 0.01
C ARG A 167 0.45 1.08 -1.47
N ARG A 168 -0.83 1.22 -1.74
CA ARG A 168 -1.30 1.48 -3.09
C ARG A 168 -1.21 2.95 -3.39
N VAL A 169 -1.08 3.24 -4.66
CA VAL A 169 -1.06 4.60 -5.19
C VAL A 169 -2.23 4.76 -6.13
N ARG A 170 -2.62 6.01 -6.37
CA ARG A 170 -3.84 6.34 -7.11
C ARG A 170 -3.88 5.74 -8.53
N THR A 171 -2.73 5.60 -9.18
CA THR A 171 -2.61 5.17 -10.58
C THR A 171 -2.37 3.68 -10.77
N GLY A 172 -2.34 2.85 -9.72
CA GLY A 172 -1.95 1.44 -9.88
C GLY A 172 -2.22 0.52 -8.68
N GLY A 173 -1.61 -0.66 -8.74
CA GLY A 173 -1.68 -1.66 -7.66
C GLY A 173 -0.58 -1.46 -6.61
N THR A 174 -0.12 -2.57 -6.05
CA THR A 174 1.16 -2.61 -5.33
C THR A 174 2.27 -3.04 -6.28
N PHE A 175 3.52 -2.75 -5.94
CA PHE A 175 4.69 -3.19 -6.72
C PHE A 175 4.66 -4.70 -6.98
N LEU A 176 4.31 -5.48 -5.96
CA LEU A 176 4.27 -6.93 -6.03
C LEU A 176 3.23 -7.44 -7.04
N VAL A 177 2.03 -6.85 -7.03
CA VAL A 177 0.96 -7.18 -7.98
C VAL A 177 1.40 -6.84 -9.41
N ASP A 178 1.97 -5.65 -9.64
CA ASP A 178 2.35 -5.23 -11.00
C ASP A 178 3.51 -6.05 -11.57
N ILE A 179 4.50 -6.43 -10.78
CA ILE A 179 5.53 -7.38 -11.21
C ILE A 179 4.90 -8.71 -11.65
N CYS A 180 3.97 -9.24 -10.87
CA CYS A 180 3.28 -10.48 -11.23
C CYS A 180 2.43 -10.34 -12.51
N ARG A 181 2.04 -9.11 -12.92
CA ARG A 181 1.34 -8.84 -14.18
C ARG A 181 2.27 -8.76 -15.41
N SER A 182 3.59 -8.76 -15.23
CA SER A 182 4.57 -8.55 -16.31
C SER A 182 4.51 -9.59 -17.43
N ARG A 183 4.03 -9.23 -18.63
CA ARG A 183 3.74 -10.21 -19.70
C ARG A 183 4.94 -10.65 -20.51
N HIS A 184 5.86 -9.74 -20.76
CA HIS A 184 6.99 -9.94 -21.67
C HIS A 184 8.30 -10.27 -20.93
N VAL A 185 8.16 -10.90 -19.76
CA VAL A 185 9.25 -11.13 -18.81
C VAL A 185 9.26 -12.61 -18.42
N GLN A 186 10.45 -13.20 -18.38
CA GLN A 186 10.61 -14.59 -17.94
C GLN A 186 10.22 -14.76 -16.48
N GLU A 187 9.60 -15.90 -16.15
CA GLU A 187 9.20 -16.22 -14.78
C GLU A 187 10.39 -16.15 -13.79
N SER A 188 11.59 -16.53 -14.21
CA SER A 188 12.81 -16.47 -13.40
C SER A 188 13.16 -15.04 -12.96
N VAL A 189 12.90 -14.04 -13.80
CA VAL A 189 13.10 -12.62 -13.48
C VAL A 189 12.00 -12.13 -12.55
N ILE A 190 10.74 -12.49 -12.83
CA ILE A 190 9.60 -12.18 -11.95
C ILE A 190 9.85 -12.71 -10.54
N LEU A 191 10.29 -13.98 -10.43
CA LEU A 191 10.62 -14.60 -9.14
C LEU A 191 11.71 -13.85 -8.38
N LYS A 192 12.79 -13.43 -9.06
CA LYS A 192 13.86 -12.63 -8.43
C LYS A 192 13.33 -11.30 -7.91
N CYS A 193 12.49 -10.60 -8.68
CA CYS A 193 11.89 -9.34 -8.26
C CYS A 193 10.90 -9.53 -7.09
N VAL A 194 10.09 -10.59 -7.11
CA VAL A 194 9.17 -10.96 -6.03
C VAL A 194 9.94 -11.24 -4.73
N LYS A 195 11.04 -12.01 -4.80
CA LYS A 195 11.92 -12.26 -3.67
C LYS A 195 12.52 -10.98 -3.10
N LEU A 196 13.11 -10.15 -3.95
CA LEU A 196 13.66 -8.85 -3.57
C LEU A 196 12.63 -8.02 -2.80
N LEU A 197 11.40 -7.94 -3.31
CA LEU A 197 10.35 -7.18 -2.63
C LEU A 197 9.96 -7.74 -1.27
N ILE A 198 9.78 -9.05 -1.17
CA ILE A 198 9.29 -9.69 0.06
C ILE A 198 10.42 -9.77 1.11
N GLU A 199 11.60 -10.25 0.71
CA GLU A 199 12.73 -10.54 1.59
C GLU A 199 13.48 -9.27 2.01
N GLU A 200 13.76 -8.36 1.06
CA GLU A 200 14.58 -7.16 1.34
C GLU A 200 13.72 -5.91 1.67
N HIS A 201 12.51 -5.81 1.10
CA HIS A 201 11.65 -4.62 1.26
C HIS A 201 10.37 -4.86 2.07
N GLY A 202 10.12 -6.07 2.58
CA GLY A 202 8.97 -6.36 3.44
C GLY A 202 7.62 -6.28 2.73
N ALA A 203 7.56 -6.53 1.42
CA ALA A 203 6.30 -6.57 0.68
C ALA A 203 5.41 -7.72 1.18
N ASN A 204 4.15 -7.44 1.41
CA ASN A 204 3.16 -8.39 1.91
C ASN A 204 2.33 -8.92 0.71
N PRO A 205 2.39 -10.24 0.42
CA PRO A 205 1.60 -10.85 -0.66
C PRO A 205 0.09 -10.82 -0.40
N ASN A 206 -0.27 -10.60 0.87
CA ASN A 206 -1.55 -10.23 1.48
C ASN A 206 -2.27 -9.03 0.88
N VAL A 207 -1.56 -8.13 0.20
CA VAL A 207 -2.13 -6.84 -0.17
C VAL A 207 -2.62 -6.87 -1.62
N PRO A 208 -3.93 -6.69 -1.89
CA PRO A 208 -4.46 -6.73 -3.25
C PRO A 208 -4.10 -5.48 -4.07
N SER A 209 -4.54 -5.41 -5.33
CA SER A 209 -4.39 -4.25 -6.23
C SER A 209 -5.43 -3.13 -6.11
N ALA A 210 -6.62 -3.37 -5.54
CA ALA A 210 -7.75 -2.44 -5.60
C ALA A 210 -8.33 -2.19 -4.21
N GLU A 211 -8.64 -0.94 -3.86
CA GLU A 211 -9.49 -0.66 -2.70
C GLU A 211 -10.83 -1.34 -2.91
N VAL A 212 -11.34 -2.02 -1.87
CA VAL A 212 -12.77 -2.31 -1.79
C VAL A 212 -13.42 -0.95 -1.99
N GLY A 213 -14.02 -0.74 -3.16
CA GLY A 213 -14.72 0.50 -3.41
C GLY A 213 -15.72 0.65 -2.28
N GLN A 214 -15.61 1.72 -1.50
CA GLN A 214 -16.72 2.20 -0.68
C GLN A 214 -17.88 2.72 -1.56
N GLY A 215 -18.00 2.26 -2.80
CA GLY A 215 -19.24 2.26 -3.53
C GLY A 215 -20.08 1.14 -2.95
N LEU A 216 -20.94 1.49 -1.98
CA LEU A 216 -22.11 0.66 -1.67
C LEU A 216 -22.77 0.27 -2.99
N ALA A 217 -22.58 -0.97 -3.41
CA ALA A 217 -23.50 -1.62 -4.33
C ALA A 217 -24.75 -2.04 -3.53
N SER A 218 -25.38 -1.06 -2.87
CA SER A 218 -26.79 -1.18 -2.50
C SER A 218 -27.56 -0.91 -3.77
N SER A 219 -28.05 -1.99 -4.35
CA SER A 219 -29.05 -1.97 -5.40
C SER A 219 -30.28 -1.25 -4.86
N THR A 220 -30.42 0.05 -5.11
CA THR A 220 -31.71 0.74 -5.01
C THR A 220 -31.68 2.02 -5.86
N THR A 221 -32.66 2.08 -6.73
CA THR A 221 -33.05 3.16 -7.63
C THR A 221 -33.28 4.52 -6.94
N LEU A 222 -33.22 5.60 -7.75
CA LEU A 222 -33.65 7.00 -7.53
C LEU A 222 -32.53 7.90 -6.95
N THR A 223 -32.21 9.11 -7.44
CA THR A 223 -32.98 10.11 -8.20
C THR A 223 -32.04 11.13 -8.89
N LEU A 224 -32.55 11.76 -9.94
CA LEU A 224 -32.02 12.96 -10.63
C LEU A 224 -31.56 14.07 -9.65
N GLY A 225 -30.33 14.55 -9.78
CA GLY A 225 -29.78 15.67 -9.01
C GLY A 225 -28.79 16.50 -9.83
N ARG A 226 -29.18 17.76 -10.08
CA ARG A 226 -28.50 18.84 -10.81
C ARG A 226 -26.97 18.89 -10.62
N ARG A 227 -26.24 18.99 -11.74
CA ARG A 227 -24.78 19.21 -11.78
C ARG A 227 -24.42 20.64 -11.37
N SER A 228 -23.57 20.79 -10.36
CA SER A 228 -22.80 22.00 -10.09
C SER A 228 -21.40 21.87 -10.70
N ALA A 229 -21.00 22.85 -11.51
CA ALA A 229 -19.84 22.79 -12.42
C ALA A 229 -18.50 23.26 -11.80
N ALA A 230 -18.26 23.07 -10.50
CA ALA A 230 -17.09 23.68 -9.85
C ALA A 230 -16.42 22.83 -8.74
N SER A 231 -16.43 21.51 -8.89
CA SER A 231 -15.52 20.63 -8.15
C SER A 231 -14.97 19.59 -9.11
N SER A 232 -13.82 19.88 -9.70
CA SER A 232 -13.06 18.93 -10.51
C SER A 232 -12.40 17.90 -9.60
N GLU A 233 -13.21 17.03 -9.03
CA GLU A 233 -12.74 15.80 -8.42
C GLU A 233 -12.40 14.86 -9.59
N VAL A 234 -11.12 14.73 -9.89
CA VAL A 234 -10.64 13.85 -10.96
C VAL A 234 -10.80 12.40 -10.49
N THR A 235 -12.00 11.85 -10.66
CA THR A 235 -12.25 10.42 -10.53
C THR A 235 -11.51 9.70 -11.66
N CYS A 236 -10.36 9.12 -11.33
CA CYS A 236 -9.61 8.25 -12.21
C CYS A 236 -10.31 6.89 -12.32
N TYR A 237 -11.18 6.75 -13.31
CA TYR A 237 -11.73 5.46 -13.74
C TYR A 237 -10.64 4.64 -14.42
N THR A 238 -9.80 3.94 -13.66
CA THR A 238 -9.09 2.79 -14.24
C THR A 238 -10.16 1.74 -14.56
N SER A 239 -10.14 1.19 -15.78
CA SER A 239 -11.18 0.31 -16.32
C SER A 239 -11.30 -1.06 -15.63
N SER A 240 -10.52 -1.31 -14.57
CA SER A 240 -10.75 -2.38 -13.62
C SER A 240 -11.81 -1.92 -12.61
N GLN A 241 -13.09 -2.12 -12.92
CA GLN A 241 -14.16 -2.00 -11.93
C GLN A 241 -13.77 -2.82 -10.69
N GLY A 242 -13.56 -2.12 -9.59
CA GLY A 242 -12.60 -2.47 -8.54
C GLY A 242 -12.96 -3.71 -7.77
N ARG A 243 -12.09 -4.72 -7.86
CA ARG A 243 -12.11 -5.89 -6.99
C ARG A 243 -10.67 -6.29 -6.71
N GLU A 244 -10.46 -6.77 -5.50
CA GLU A 244 -9.17 -7.16 -4.98
C GLU A 244 -8.48 -8.16 -5.92
N LEU A 245 -7.19 -7.93 -6.20
CA LEU A 245 -6.40 -8.85 -6.99
C LEU A 245 -5.05 -9.05 -6.34
N TYR A 246 -4.77 -10.29 -5.96
CA TYR A 246 -3.59 -10.66 -5.19
C TYR A 246 -2.50 -11.23 -6.09
N ALA A 247 -1.25 -11.11 -5.63
CA ALA A 247 -0.08 -11.60 -6.36
C ALA A 247 -0.19 -13.10 -6.67
N ILE A 248 -0.67 -13.91 -5.71
CA ILE A 248 -0.84 -15.36 -5.88
C ILE A 248 -1.91 -15.71 -6.93
N VAL A 249 -3.01 -14.96 -6.97
CA VAL A 249 -4.08 -15.15 -7.97
C VAL A 249 -3.55 -14.85 -9.37
N ILE A 250 -2.79 -13.76 -9.54
CA ILE A 250 -2.16 -13.40 -10.81
C ILE A 250 -1.15 -14.48 -11.23
N ALA A 251 -0.31 -14.94 -10.30
CA ALA A 251 0.68 -15.97 -10.57
C ALA A 251 0.05 -17.30 -10.98
N ALA A 252 -1.05 -17.67 -10.34
CA ALA A 252 -1.80 -18.85 -10.69
C ALA A 252 -2.43 -18.76 -12.08
N ALA A 253 -3.15 -17.67 -12.37
CA ALA A 253 -3.80 -17.45 -13.66
C ALA A 253 -2.79 -17.38 -14.82
N ARG A 254 -1.56 -16.93 -14.56
CA ARG A 254 -0.47 -16.85 -15.54
C ARG A 254 0.41 -18.09 -15.62
N ALA A 255 0.03 -19.18 -14.96
CA ALA A 255 0.76 -20.44 -14.98
C ALA A 255 2.24 -20.30 -14.52
N MET A 256 2.49 -19.56 -13.44
CA MET A 256 3.84 -19.32 -12.87
C MET A 256 4.13 -20.21 -11.64
N PRO A 257 4.49 -21.50 -11.82
CA PRO A 257 4.62 -22.45 -10.73
C PRO A 257 5.75 -22.12 -9.73
N SER A 258 6.83 -21.51 -10.17
CA SER A 258 7.96 -21.13 -9.32
C SER A 258 7.61 -19.95 -8.43
N VAL A 259 6.87 -18.97 -8.98
CA VAL A 259 6.35 -17.83 -8.21
C VAL A 259 5.29 -18.31 -7.22
N VAL A 260 4.33 -19.13 -7.64
CA VAL A 260 3.31 -19.69 -6.74
C VAL A 260 3.95 -20.52 -5.62
N LYS A 261 4.90 -21.41 -5.94
CA LYS A 261 5.63 -22.19 -4.93
C LYS A 261 6.31 -21.30 -3.90
N TYR A 262 6.95 -20.21 -4.36
CA TYR A 262 7.62 -19.26 -3.46
C TYR A 262 6.64 -18.49 -2.59
N LEU A 263 5.56 -17.96 -3.17
CA LEU A 263 4.51 -17.27 -2.41
C LEU A 263 3.91 -18.17 -1.34
N LEU A 264 3.60 -19.43 -1.67
CA LEU A 264 3.10 -20.44 -0.72
C LEU A 264 4.12 -20.81 0.38
N SER A 265 5.42 -20.55 0.17
CA SER A 265 6.44 -20.76 1.21
C SER A 265 6.61 -19.58 2.15
N CYS A 266 5.99 -18.44 1.86
CA CYS A 266 5.97 -17.28 2.76
C CYS A 266 5.04 -17.60 3.95
N ARG A 267 5.46 -17.27 5.18
CA ARG A 267 4.76 -17.69 6.42
C ARG A 267 3.32 -17.20 6.51
N ASP A 268 3.04 -16.01 5.98
CA ASP A 268 1.77 -15.31 6.20
C ASP A 268 0.87 -15.30 4.95
N ILE A 269 1.14 -16.16 3.96
CA ILE A 269 0.32 -16.22 2.74
C ILE A 269 -1.03 -16.90 3.02
N ASP A 270 -2.12 -16.26 2.62
CA ASP A 270 -3.44 -16.89 2.62
C ASP A 270 -3.81 -17.35 1.20
N PRO A 271 -3.80 -18.67 0.91
CA PRO A 271 -4.13 -19.20 -0.41
C PRO A 271 -5.64 -19.14 -0.71
N THR A 272 -6.48 -18.88 0.30
CA THR A 272 -7.94 -18.82 0.17
C THR A 272 -8.43 -17.47 -0.34
N LEU A 273 -7.55 -16.46 -0.37
CA LEU A 273 -7.85 -15.12 -0.85
C LEU A 273 -8.43 -15.14 -2.26
N LYS A 274 -9.59 -14.49 -2.38
CA LYS A 274 -10.36 -14.44 -3.61
C LYS A 274 -10.12 -13.13 -4.31
N GLY A 275 -9.92 -13.21 -5.62
CA GLY A 275 -9.77 -12.05 -6.46
C GLY A 275 -10.76 -12.03 -7.61
N SER A 276 -10.93 -10.87 -8.23
CA SER A 276 -11.63 -10.79 -9.51
C SER A 276 -10.78 -10.08 -10.54
N SER A 277 -10.67 -10.67 -11.72
CA SER A 277 -9.90 -10.10 -12.81
C SER A 277 -10.25 -10.74 -14.15
N ARG A 278 -9.59 -10.22 -15.19
CA ARG A 278 -9.68 -10.74 -16.56
C ARG A 278 -8.27 -11.02 -17.05
N PHE A 279 -7.99 -12.29 -17.34
CA PHE A 279 -6.71 -12.73 -17.87
C PHE A 279 -6.86 -13.17 -19.33
N ARG A 280 -5.87 -12.84 -20.17
CA ARG A 280 -5.83 -13.31 -21.56
C ARG A 280 -5.40 -14.77 -21.57
N LEU A 281 -5.97 -15.56 -22.48
CA LEU A 281 -5.47 -16.89 -22.75
C LEU A 281 -4.07 -16.81 -23.36
N PHE A 282 -3.23 -17.77 -23.02
CA PHE A 282 -1.91 -17.98 -23.57
C PHE A 282 -1.98 -18.39 -25.03
N SER A 283 -2.84 -19.35 -25.37
CA SER A 283 -3.02 -19.81 -26.76
C SER A 283 -3.70 -18.78 -27.66
N ASN A 284 -4.59 -17.96 -27.09
CA ASN A 284 -5.35 -16.97 -27.84
C ASN A 284 -5.41 -15.62 -27.11
N PRO A 285 -4.45 -14.70 -27.37
CA PRO A 285 -4.39 -13.40 -26.71
C PRO A 285 -5.59 -12.48 -26.98
N ARG A 286 -6.45 -12.79 -27.96
CA ARG A 286 -7.68 -12.05 -28.24
C ARG A 286 -8.84 -12.45 -27.33
N LYS A 287 -8.78 -13.67 -26.78
CA LYS A 287 -9.74 -14.17 -25.80
C LYS A 287 -9.25 -13.92 -24.38
N SER A 288 -10.18 -13.88 -23.44
CA SER A 288 -9.84 -13.63 -22.05
C SER A 288 -10.87 -14.25 -21.13
N VAL A 289 -10.37 -14.87 -20.07
CA VAL A 289 -11.15 -15.49 -19.01
C VAL A 289 -11.44 -14.45 -17.94
N LYS A 290 -12.74 -14.23 -17.67
CA LYS A 290 -13.18 -13.39 -16.56
C LYS A 290 -13.42 -14.29 -15.35
N GLY A 291 -12.76 -14.00 -14.23
CA GLY A 291 -13.05 -14.62 -12.94
C GLY A 291 -13.55 -13.58 -11.96
N VAL A 292 -14.55 -13.96 -11.18
CA VAL A 292 -15.23 -13.13 -10.19
C VAL A 292 -15.22 -13.90 -8.90
N ASP A 293 -14.61 -13.31 -7.87
CA ASP A 293 -14.52 -13.88 -6.52
C ASP A 293 -13.95 -15.31 -6.52
N LEU A 294 -12.88 -15.51 -7.27
CA LEU A 294 -12.20 -16.80 -7.39
C LEU A 294 -10.89 -16.77 -6.61
N SER A 295 -10.64 -17.82 -5.84
CA SER A 295 -9.35 -18.14 -5.26
C SER A 295 -8.29 -18.40 -6.34
N ALA A 296 -7.02 -18.46 -5.93
CA ALA A 296 -5.93 -18.80 -6.84
C ALA A 296 -6.13 -20.18 -7.51
N LEU A 297 -6.65 -21.17 -6.77
CA LEU A 297 -6.92 -22.52 -7.28
C LEU A 297 -8.03 -22.50 -8.33
N GLU A 298 -9.16 -21.85 -8.02
CA GLU A 298 -10.30 -21.74 -8.92
C GLU A 298 -9.94 -21.00 -10.21
N PHE A 299 -9.15 -19.92 -10.11
CA PHE A 299 -8.63 -19.23 -11.30
C PHE A 299 -7.72 -20.13 -12.15
N GLY A 300 -6.82 -20.89 -11.51
CA GLY A 300 -5.93 -21.82 -12.21
C GLY A 300 -6.71 -22.91 -12.95
N MET A 301 -7.75 -23.48 -12.32
CA MET A 301 -8.63 -24.47 -12.94
C MET A 301 -9.43 -23.87 -14.10
N LYS A 302 -10.06 -22.70 -13.89
CA LYS A 302 -10.82 -22.02 -14.94
C LYS A 302 -9.97 -21.65 -16.15
N MET A 303 -8.75 -21.14 -15.92
CA MET A 303 -7.80 -20.86 -17.00
C MET A 303 -7.46 -22.15 -17.78
N LYS A 304 -7.26 -23.27 -17.09
CA LYS A 304 -6.97 -24.55 -17.74
C LYS A 304 -8.13 -25.04 -18.61
N GLU A 305 -9.35 -24.99 -18.10
CA GLU A 305 -10.55 -25.39 -18.84
C GLU A 305 -10.70 -24.57 -20.13
N GLU A 306 -10.59 -23.25 -20.02
CA GLU A 306 -10.71 -22.34 -21.15
C GLU A 306 -9.58 -22.50 -22.18
N GLU A 307 -8.35 -22.83 -21.78
CA GLU A 307 -7.28 -23.19 -22.74
C GLU A 307 -7.62 -24.47 -23.51
N ILE A 308 -8.19 -25.48 -22.84
CA ILE A 308 -8.59 -26.75 -23.48
C ILE A 308 -9.75 -26.52 -24.46
N GLU A 309 -10.75 -25.72 -24.08
CA GLU A 309 -11.85 -25.32 -24.96
C GLU A 309 -11.36 -24.53 -26.19
N ASN A 310 -10.19 -23.90 -26.09
CA ASN A 310 -9.52 -23.21 -27.20
C ASN A 310 -8.54 -24.09 -27.98
N GLY A 311 -8.62 -25.42 -27.80
CA GLY A 311 -7.90 -26.40 -28.59
C GLY A 311 -6.48 -26.71 -28.11
N VAL A 312 -6.08 -26.24 -26.93
CA VAL A 312 -4.77 -26.60 -26.35
C VAL A 312 -4.83 -28.00 -25.76
N CYS A 313 -3.87 -28.84 -26.11
CA CYS A 313 -3.76 -30.17 -25.52
C CYS A 313 -3.45 -30.07 -24.01
N ALA A 314 -4.12 -30.87 -23.19
CA ALA A 314 -3.92 -30.88 -21.74
C ALA A 314 -2.46 -31.17 -21.32
N ALA A 315 -1.70 -31.88 -22.16
CA ALA A 315 -0.28 -32.17 -21.95
C ALA A 315 0.63 -30.95 -22.11
N ASP A 316 0.21 -29.94 -22.88
CA ASP A 316 0.98 -28.70 -23.11
C ASP A 316 0.78 -27.68 -21.99
N LEU A 317 -0.28 -27.84 -21.19
CA LEU A 317 -0.61 -27.00 -20.04
C LEU A 317 0.21 -27.35 -18.77
N LYS A 318 1.48 -27.72 -18.92
CA LYS A 318 2.36 -28.18 -17.83
C LYS A 318 2.47 -27.15 -16.70
N GLY A 319 2.56 -25.87 -17.04
CA GLY A 319 2.62 -24.77 -16.08
C GLY A 319 1.37 -24.69 -15.20
N LEU A 320 0.17 -24.67 -15.82
CA LEU A 320 -1.11 -24.64 -15.11
C LEU A 320 -1.31 -25.91 -14.27
N ASN A 321 -1.02 -27.09 -14.82
CA ASN A 321 -1.12 -28.36 -14.08
C ASN A 321 -0.26 -28.35 -12.81
N LYS A 322 0.97 -27.83 -12.91
CA LYS A 322 1.88 -27.71 -11.77
C LYS A 322 1.38 -26.69 -10.75
N VAL A 323 0.90 -25.53 -11.18
CA VAL A 323 0.27 -24.51 -10.31
C VAL A 323 -0.92 -25.10 -9.55
N ILE A 324 -1.84 -25.76 -10.25
CA ILE A 324 -3.04 -26.38 -9.66
C ILE A 324 -2.62 -27.44 -8.63
N SER A 325 -1.63 -28.27 -8.95
CA SER A 325 -1.11 -29.27 -8.01
C SER A 325 -0.50 -28.65 -6.74
N LEU A 326 0.22 -27.53 -6.87
CA LEU A 326 0.78 -26.81 -5.72
C LEU A 326 -0.32 -26.23 -4.84
N LEU A 327 -1.34 -25.60 -5.45
CA LEU A 327 -2.44 -24.97 -4.73
C LEU A 327 -3.34 -26.00 -4.03
N LYS A 328 -3.61 -27.15 -4.66
CA LYS A 328 -4.34 -28.28 -4.04
C LYS A 328 -3.62 -28.91 -2.84
N LYS A 329 -2.30 -28.72 -2.72
CA LYS A 329 -1.54 -29.21 -1.56
C LYS A 329 -1.52 -28.20 -0.42
N ALA A 330 -1.85 -26.94 -0.69
CA ALA A 330 -1.77 -25.85 0.26
C ALA A 330 -3.12 -25.49 0.91
N GLY A 331 -4.24 -25.85 0.26
CA GLY A 331 -5.59 -25.77 0.82
C GLY A 331 -6.10 -27.14 1.19
#